data_AF-A0A2D7LJN3-F1
#
_entry.id   AF-A0A2D7LJN3-F1
#
_cell.length_a   1.000
_cell.length_b   1.000
_cell.length_c   1.000
_cell.angle_alpha   90.00
_cell.angle_beta   90.00
_cell.angle_gamma   90.00
#
_symmetry.space_group_name_H-M   'P 1'
#
loop_
_entity.id
_entity.type
_entity.pdbx_description
1 polymer ?
#
loop_
_entity_poly.entity_id
_entity_poly.type
_entity_poly.pdbx_seq_one_letter_code
_entity_poly.pdbx_strand_id
1 'polypeptide(L)'
;MSIAKYIEAHYPQVLQFDIESINIDSKDIKDCWVKWAQLNIELKNGDVILVDNYHECDVDWKWADKVQAFDKHFNKVKLIEE
;
A
#
# COMPACT_ATOMS: atom_id res chain seq x y z
N MET A 1 -25.80 -38.59 7.01
CA MET A 1 -25.37 -37.24 6.59
C MET A 1 -23.99 -37.00 7.13
N SER A 2 -23.01 -36.63 6.31
CA SER A 2 -21.68 -36.25 6.81
C SER A 2 -21.68 -34.77 7.20
N ILE A 3 -21.29 -34.47 8.44
CA ILE A 3 -21.04 -33.12 8.93
C ILE A 3 -19.65 -32.70 8.44
N ALA A 4 -19.47 -31.41 8.11
CA ALA A 4 -18.18 -30.87 7.69
C ALA A 4 -17.10 -31.21 8.73
N LYS A 5 -16.01 -31.83 8.28
CA LYS A 5 -14.92 -32.26 9.18
C LYS A 5 -13.91 -31.14 9.45
N TYR A 6 -13.71 -30.24 8.48
CA TYR A 6 -12.80 -29.10 8.60
C TYR A 6 -13.39 -27.88 7.90
N ILE A 7 -13.08 -26.71 8.45
CA ILE A 7 -13.29 -25.40 7.85
C ILE A 7 -11.92 -24.76 7.80
N GLU A 8 -11.57 -24.20 6.64
CA GLU A 8 -10.30 -23.52 6.44
C GLU A 8 -10.57 -22.11 5.96
N ALA A 9 -9.80 -21.17 6.48
CA ALA A 9 -9.86 -19.77 6.08
C ALA A 9 -8.44 -19.23 5.97
N HIS A 10 -8.16 -18.55 4.87
CA HIS A 10 -6.87 -17.94 4.58
C HIS A 10 -7.11 -16.46 4.32
N TYR A 11 -6.37 -15.60 5.03
CA TYR A 11 -6.50 -14.14 4.88
C TYR A 11 -5.13 -13.50 4.64
N PRO A 12 -4.55 -13.60 3.42
CA PRO A 12 -3.56 -12.65 2.96
C PRO A 12 -4.27 -11.40 2.45
N GLN A 13 -4.00 -10.24 3.02
CA GLN A 13 -4.57 -8.96 2.58
C GLN A 13 -3.47 -8.02 2.09
N VAL A 14 -3.78 -7.22 1.07
CA VAL A 14 -2.88 -6.24 0.46
C VAL A 14 -3.63 -4.93 0.39
N LEU A 15 -3.02 -3.85 0.86
CA LEU A 15 -3.52 -2.50 0.63
C LEU A 15 -2.98 -1.99 -0.71
N GLN A 16 -3.87 -1.47 -1.54
CA GLN A 16 -3.52 -0.88 -2.83
C GLN A 16 -3.86 0.60 -2.83
N PHE A 17 -2.91 1.43 -3.22
CA PHE A 17 -3.07 2.87 -3.32
C PHE A 17 -2.98 3.27 -4.80
N ASP A 18 -3.92 4.11 -5.24
CA ASP A 18 -3.88 4.70 -6.58
C ASP A 18 -3.04 5.98 -6.54
N ILE A 19 -1.78 5.87 -6.95
CA ILE A 19 -0.85 7.00 -6.96
C ILE A 19 -1.17 7.99 -8.10
N GLU A 20 -1.74 7.53 -9.22
CA GLU A 20 -2.09 8.41 -10.34
C GLU A 20 -3.14 9.44 -9.91
N SER A 21 -4.07 9.05 -9.04
CA SER A 21 -5.09 9.93 -8.47
C SER A 21 -4.55 11.11 -7.65
N ILE A 22 -3.31 11.01 -7.14
CA ILE A 22 -2.69 12.00 -6.27
C ILE A 22 -2.00 13.11 -7.09
N ASN A 23 -1.81 12.92 -8.41
CA ASN A 23 -1.23 13.88 -9.34
C ASN A 23 0.14 14.46 -8.89
N ILE A 24 1.04 13.58 -8.45
CA ILE A 24 2.41 13.92 -8.02
C ILE A 24 3.40 13.44 -9.10
N ASP A 25 4.40 14.26 -9.45
CA ASP A 25 5.53 13.82 -10.27
C ASP A 25 6.46 12.94 -9.41
N SER A 26 6.74 11.71 -9.88
CA SER A 26 7.63 10.78 -9.17
C SER A 26 9.02 11.33 -8.92
N LYS A 27 9.48 12.31 -9.72
CA LYS A 27 10.76 12.99 -9.52
C LYS A 27 10.79 13.88 -8.28
N ASP A 28 9.64 14.32 -7.80
CA ASP A 28 9.52 15.15 -6.61
C ASP A 28 9.45 14.30 -5.33
N ILE A 29 9.29 12.99 -5.45
CA ILE A 29 9.26 12.07 -4.32
C ILE A 29 10.69 11.88 -3.78
N LYS A 30 10.83 12.05 -2.47
CA LYS A 30 12.05 11.76 -1.72
C LYS A 30 12.00 10.38 -1.09
N ASP A 31 10.89 10.06 -0.43
CA ASP A 31 10.68 8.75 0.21
C ASP A 31 9.19 8.40 0.26
N CYS A 32 8.89 7.12 0.45
CA CYS A 32 7.52 6.62 0.54
C CYS A 32 7.45 5.38 1.44
N TRP A 33 6.51 5.39 2.40
CA TRP A 33 6.28 4.26 3.29
C TRP A 33 4.81 4.09 3.66
N VAL A 34 4.44 2.88 4.05
CA VAL A 34 3.09 2.55 4.53
C VAL A 34 3.12 2.32 6.03
N LYS A 35 2.24 3.03 6.74
CA LYS A 35 2.08 2.94 8.20
C LYS A 35 0.62 3.15 8.56
N TRP A 36 0.06 2.27 9.39
CA TRP A 36 -1.34 2.37 9.86
C TRP A 36 -2.35 2.46 8.71
N ALA A 37 -2.23 1.57 7.71
CA ALA A 37 -3.03 1.60 6.48
C ALA A 37 -2.97 2.90 5.64
N GLN A 38 -2.02 3.79 5.98
CA GLN A 38 -1.82 5.05 5.29
C GLN A 38 -0.54 5.02 4.46
N LEU A 39 -0.62 5.44 3.21
CA LEU A 39 0.53 5.75 2.39
C LEU A 39 1.05 7.14 2.75
N ASN A 40 2.33 7.24 3.07
CA ASN A 40 3.00 8.49 3.38
C ASN A 40 4.05 8.74 2.28
N ILE A 41 3.92 9.87 1.58
CA ILE A 41 4.83 10.27 0.50
C ILE A 41 5.53 11.55 0.97
N GLU A 42 6.82 11.47 1.25
CA GLU A 42 7.65 12.64 1.54
C GLU A 42 8.18 13.20 0.23
N LEU A 43 7.89 14.46 -0.03
CA LEU A 43 8.39 15.20 -1.17
C LEU A 43 9.76 15.82 -0.87
N LYS A 44 10.56 16.08 -1.92
CA LYS A 44 11.89 16.70 -1.81
C LYS A 44 11.85 18.11 -1.21
N ASN A 45 10.71 18.78 -1.30
CA ASN A 45 10.49 20.10 -0.67
C ASN A 45 10.19 20.01 0.85
N GLY A 46 10.02 18.80 1.39
CA GLY A 46 9.72 18.54 2.81
C GLY A 46 8.23 18.36 3.13
N ASP A 47 7.34 18.56 2.16
CA ASP A 47 5.92 18.30 2.34
C ASP A 47 5.65 16.78 2.42
N VAL A 48 4.61 16.41 3.18
CA VAL A 48 4.21 15.01 3.33
C VAL A 48 2.74 14.87 2.90
N ILE A 49 2.52 14.03 1.89
CA ILE A 49 1.18 13.71 1.39
C ILE A 49 0.73 12.38 1.99
N LEU A 50 -0.51 12.36 2.46
CA LEU A 50 -1.11 11.25 3.17
C LEU A 50 -2.33 10.74 2.42
N VAL A 51 -2.35 9.44 2.15
CA VAL A 51 -3.52 8.76 1.57
C VAL A 51 -3.94 7.64 2.50
N ASP A 52 -5.13 7.80 3.06
CA ASP A 52 -5.73 6.80 3.95
C ASP A 52 -6.44 5.71 3.14
N ASN A 53 -6.31 4.48 3.62
CA ASN A 53 -7.01 3.30 3.08
C ASN A 53 -7.44 2.35 4.21
N TYR A 54 -7.71 2.91 5.39
CA TYR A 54 -8.22 2.17 6.53
C TYR A 54 -9.68 1.72 6.34
N HIS A 55 -9.97 0.47 6.73
CA HIS A 55 -11.32 -0.08 6.85
C HIS A 55 -11.58 -0.60 8.27
N GLU A 56 -12.84 -0.57 8.73
CA GLU A 56 -13.28 -0.89 10.11
C GLU A 56 -12.94 -2.33 10.58
N CYS A 57 -12.38 -3.18 9.73
CA CYS A 57 -11.95 -4.54 10.08
C CYS A 57 -10.50 -4.85 9.67
N ASP A 58 -9.72 -3.83 9.31
CA ASP A 58 -8.31 -4.00 9.03
C ASP A 58 -7.56 -4.40 10.31
N VAL A 59 -6.74 -5.45 10.22
CA VAL A 59 -5.86 -5.93 11.29
C VAL A 59 -4.87 -4.82 11.71
N ASP A 60 -4.11 -4.95 12.79
CA ASP A 60 -3.12 -3.91 13.17
C ASP A 60 -1.97 -3.83 12.13
N TRP A 61 -2.12 -2.97 11.11
CA TRP A 61 -1.15 -2.72 10.02
C TRP A 61 -0.17 -1.60 10.37
N LYS A 62 0.44 -1.66 11.56
CA LYS A 62 1.38 -0.61 12.00
C LYS A 62 2.52 -0.36 11.00
N TRP A 63 3.10 -1.42 10.44
CA TRP A 63 4.13 -1.32 9.40
C TRP A 63 3.89 -2.39 8.34
N ALA A 64 4.07 -2.04 7.07
CA ALA A 64 4.01 -3.02 6.00
C ALA A 64 5.28 -3.90 5.99
N ASP A 65 5.11 -5.22 5.92
CA ASP A 65 6.22 -6.17 5.77
C ASP A 65 6.93 -6.02 4.41
N LYS A 66 6.24 -5.48 3.41
CA LYS A 66 6.75 -5.27 2.06
C LYS A 66 5.99 -4.16 1.35
N VAL A 67 6.71 -3.29 0.63
CA VAL A 67 6.14 -2.25 -0.24
C VAL A 67 6.64 -2.49 -1.67
N GLN A 68 5.74 -2.41 -2.65
CA GLN A 68 6.05 -2.62 -4.08
C GLN A 68 5.24 -1.66 -4.96
N ALA A 69 5.84 -1.22 -6.06
CA ALA A 69 5.18 -0.38 -7.06
C ALA A 69 4.92 -1.17 -8.36
N PHE A 70 3.84 -0.82 -9.05
CA PHE A 70 3.41 -1.47 -10.28
C PHE A 70 2.96 -0.43 -11.32
N ASP A 71 3.13 -0.75 -12.60
CA ASP A 71 2.51 0.00 -13.70
C ASP A 71 1.03 -0.39 -13.91
N LYS A 72 0.36 0.26 -14.86
CA LYS A 72 -1.04 -0.03 -15.24
C LYS A 72 -1.31 -1.46 -15.74
N HIS A 73 -0.25 -2.21 -16.07
CA HIS A 73 -0.32 -3.60 -16.52
C HIS A 73 0.11 -4.57 -15.41
N PHE A 74 0.29 -4.09 -14.18
CA PHE A 74 0.76 -4.85 -13.02
C PHE A 74 2.19 -5.40 -13.16
N ASN A 75 3.02 -4.81 -14.02
CA ASN A 75 4.45 -5.09 -14.02
C ASN A 75 5.12 -4.34 -12.88
N LYS A 76 6.03 -5.00 -12.17
CA LYS A 76 6.78 -4.37 -11.06
C LYS A 76 7.73 -3.30 -11.60
N VAL A 77 7.70 -2.12 -10.99
CA VAL A 77 8.58 -0.98 -11.32
C VAL A 77 9.31 -0.46 -10.08
N LYS A 78 10.32 0.40 -10.28
CA LYS A 78 10.92 1.18 -9.17
C LYS A 78 10.03 2.39 -8.88
N LEU A 79 9.77 2.67 -7.61
CA LEU A 79 8.97 3.83 -7.20
C LEU A 79 9.78 5.14 -7.27
N ILE A 80 11.07 5.06 -6.96
CA ILE A 80 12.00 6.19 -6.92
C ILE A 80 13.17 5.85 -7.85
N GLU A 81 13.56 6.80 -8.70
CA GLU A 81 14.79 6.73 -9.48
C GLU A 81 15.95 7.17 -8.57
N GLU A 82 16.98 6.32 -8.44
CA GLU A 82 18.21 6.60 -7.69
C GLU A 82 19.07 7.68 -8.36
#